data_AF-A0A914CWK4-F1
#
_entry.id   AF-A0A914CWK4-F1
#
_cell.length_a   1.000
_cell.length_b   1.000
_cell.length_c   1.000
_cell.angle_alpha   90.00
_cell.angle_beta   90.00
_cell.angle_gamma   90.00
#
_symmetry.space_group_name_H-M   'P 1'
#
loop_
_entity.id
_entity.type
_entity.pdbx_description
1 polymer ?
#
loop_
_entity_poly.entity_id
_entity_poly.type
_entity_poly.pdbx_seq_one_letter_code
_entity_poly.pdbx_strand_id
1 'polypeptide(L)'
;MNLVKPPLTISLIMMMISNVTYASIELFAQQERRYIMLAARLLIGLAAGDVAVLRAYAATAALPKDRAKAVVLSSASWPFGMTIGPAIPVIFAPLGYPGWKIFGKFNFDMVFTKLKYKKAF
;
A
#
# COMPACT_ATOMS: atom_id res chain seq x y z
N MET A 1 -24.30 15.69 -0.21
CA MET A 1 -23.42 14.68 0.42
C MET A 1 -23.31 13.36 -0.36
N ASN A 2 -24.30 12.95 -1.16
CA ASN A 2 -24.28 11.65 -1.87
C ASN A 2 -23.45 11.62 -3.16
N LEU A 3 -23.00 12.76 -3.69
CA LEU A 3 -22.25 12.83 -4.95
C LEU A 3 -20.77 12.45 -4.80
N VAL A 4 -20.19 12.64 -3.61
CA VAL A 4 -18.78 12.37 -3.30
C VAL A 4 -18.53 10.95 -2.78
N LYS A 5 -19.57 10.25 -2.31
CA LYS A 5 -19.43 8.88 -1.79
C LYS A 5 -19.11 7.85 -2.90
N PRO A 6 -19.81 7.82 -4.05
CA PRO A 6 -19.51 6.88 -5.12
C PRO A 6 -18.07 6.96 -5.65
N PRO A 7 -17.51 8.14 -6.00
CA PRO A 7 -16.13 8.19 -6.49
C PRO A 7 -15.10 7.77 -5.44
N LEU A 8 -15.35 8.08 -4.16
CA LEU A 8 -14.49 7.63 -3.06
C LEU A 8 -14.48 6.10 -2.96
N THR A 9 -15.64 5.46 -2.96
CA THR A 9 -15.73 3.99 -2.89
C THR A 9 -15.05 3.32 -4.08
N ILE A 10 -15.25 3.85 -5.30
CA ILE A 10 -14.61 3.32 -6.51
C ILE A 10 -13.08 3.43 -6.40
N SER A 11 -12.56 4.58 -5.94
CA SER A 11 -11.12 4.76 -5.77
C SER A 11 -10.52 3.80 -4.73
N LEU A 12 -11.22 3.55 -3.62
CA LEU A 12 -10.79 2.61 -2.59
C LEU A 12 -10.76 1.16 -3.10
N ILE A 13 -11.75 0.77 -3.90
CA ILE A 13 -11.79 -0.55 -4.54
C ILE A 13 -10.63 -0.70 -5.54
N MET A 14 -10.37 0.31 -6.38
CA MET A 14 -9.22 0.32 -7.28
C MET A 14 -7.89 0.21 -6.53
N MET A 15 -7.76 0.91 -5.41
CA MET A 15 -6.58 0.84 -4.53
C MET A 15 -6.38 -0.57 -3.98
N MET A 16 -7.45 -1.22 -3.51
CA MET A 16 -7.39 -2.61 -3.02
C MET A 16 -6.98 -3.58 -4.13
N ILE A 17 -7.60 -3.49 -5.31
CA ILE A 17 -7.27 -4.36 -6.46
C ILE A 17 -5.81 -4.19 -6.87
N SER A 18 -5.32 -2.94 -6.94
CA SER A 18 -3.92 -2.68 -7.28
C SER A 18 -2.96 -3.28 -6.25
N ASN A 19 -3.21 -3.11 -4.95
CA ASN A 19 -2.37 -3.70 -3.91
C ASN A 19 -2.38 -5.24 -3.93
N VAL A 20 -3.55 -5.87 -4.17
CA VAL A 20 -3.65 -7.33 -4.31
C VAL A 20 -2.89 -7.80 -5.54
N THR A 21 -3.01 -7.09 -6.66
CA THR A 21 -2.28 -7.39 -7.90
C THR A 21 -0.77 -7.26 -7.70
N TYR A 22 -0.34 -6.23 -6.97
CA TYR A 22 1.07 -6.04 -6.62
C TYR A 22 1.59 -7.14 -5.68
N ALA A 23 0.83 -7.55 -4.67
CA ALA A 23 1.20 -8.67 -3.79
C ALA A 23 1.28 -10.01 -4.55
N SER A 24 0.37 -10.21 -5.51
CA SER A 24 0.32 -11.42 -6.34
C SER A 24 1.45 -11.51 -7.37
N ILE A 25 2.21 -10.43 -7.57
CA ILE A 25 3.20 -10.33 -8.64
C ILE A 25 4.41 -11.25 -8.44
N GLU A 26 4.64 -11.68 -7.21
CA GLU A 26 5.70 -12.61 -6.85
C GLU A 26 5.39 -14.06 -7.25
N LEU A 27 4.12 -14.36 -7.56
CA LEU A 27 3.68 -15.69 -8.01
C LEU A 27 3.88 -15.92 -9.52
N PHE A 28 4.11 -14.87 -10.30
CA PHE A 28 4.21 -14.92 -11.76
C PHE A 28 5.65 -14.97 -12.27
N ALA A 29 5.85 -15.58 -13.44
CA ALA A 29 7.14 -15.72 -14.10
C ALA A 29 7.76 -14.35 -14.48
N GLN A 30 9.09 -14.29 -14.45
CA GLN A 30 9.89 -13.05 -14.46
C GLN A 30 9.74 -12.20 -15.73
N GLN A 31 9.30 -12.79 -16.86
CA GLN A 31 9.11 -12.10 -18.15
C GLN A 31 7.87 -11.19 -18.18
N GLU A 32 6.73 -11.63 -17.62
CA GLU A 32 5.46 -10.86 -17.63
C GLU A 32 5.35 -9.85 -16.48
N ARG A 33 6.24 -9.96 -15.49
CA ARG A 33 6.21 -9.15 -14.26
C ARG A 33 6.25 -7.64 -14.53
N ARG A 34 6.93 -7.22 -15.61
CA ARG A 34 7.10 -5.79 -15.96
C ARG A 34 5.78 -5.16 -16.41
N TYR A 35 5.02 -5.83 -17.27
CA TYR A 35 3.75 -5.31 -17.77
C TYR A 35 2.68 -5.28 -16.66
N ILE A 36 2.65 -6.33 -15.83
CA ILE A 36 1.73 -6.39 -14.69
C ILE A 36 2.09 -5.32 -13.63
N MET A 37 3.38 -5.06 -13.39
CA MET A 37 3.82 -3.97 -12.50
C MET A 37 3.41 -2.61 -13.04
N LEU A 38 3.57 -2.38 -14.36
CA LEU A 38 3.15 -1.13 -15.00
C LEU A 38 1.64 -0.94 -14.88
N ALA A 39 0.84 -1.97 -15.16
CA ALA A 39 -0.61 -1.92 -15.01
C ALA A 39 -1.03 -1.62 -13.56
N ALA A 40 -0.44 -2.32 -12.57
CA ALA A 40 -0.71 -2.06 -11.16
C ALA A 40 -0.34 -0.63 -10.74
N ARG A 41 0.79 -0.11 -11.25
CA ARG A 41 1.24 1.27 -11.00
C ARG A 41 0.35 2.33 -11.64
N LEU A 42 -0.17 2.06 -12.84
CA LEU A 42 -1.15 2.94 -13.46
C LEU A 42 -2.45 2.96 -12.65
N LEU A 43 -2.93 1.79 -12.22
CA LEU A 43 -4.13 1.67 -11.38
C LEU A 43 -3.97 2.39 -10.03
N ILE A 44 -2.83 2.26 -9.36
CA ILE A 44 -2.61 2.98 -8.09
C ILE A 44 -2.45 4.49 -8.30
N GLY A 45 -1.88 4.91 -9.43
CA GLY A 45 -1.80 6.31 -9.81
C GLY A 45 -3.18 6.92 -10.05
N LEU A 46 -4.09 6.18 -10.71
CA LEU A 46 -5.49 6.58 -10.88
C LEU A 46 -6.23 6.61 -9.53
N ALA A 47 -5.95 5.64 -8.64
CA ALA A 47 -6.57 5.59 -7.32
C ALA A 47 -6.09 6.70 -6.37
N ALA A 48 -4.88 7.24 -6.55
CA ALA A 48 -4.29 8.26 -5.67
C ALA A 48 -5.04 9.62 -5.63
N GLY A 49 -6.02 9.81 -6.52
CA GLY A 49 -6.95 10.94 -6.45
C GLY A 49 -7.93 10.87 -5.27
N ASP A 50 -8.01 9.73 -4.57
CA ASP A 50 -8.85 9.49 -3.41
C ASP A 50 -8.64 10.51 -2.28
N VAL A 51 -7.41 10.98 -2.06
CA VAL A 51 -7.09 11.98 -1.02
C VAL A 51 -7.83 13.30 -1.25
N ALA A 52 -7.96 13.74 -2.51
CA ALA A 52 -8.68 14.97 -2.85
C ALA A 52 -10.20 14.80 -2.60
N VAL A 53 -10.75 13.64 -2.99
CA VAL A 53 -12.16 13.29 -2.78
C VAL A 53 -12.47 13.14 -1.30
N LEU A 54 -11.57 12.51 -0.53
CA LEU A 54 -11.69 12.32 0.92
C LEU A 54 -11.67 13.66 1.65
N ARG A 55 -10.80 14.61 1.27
CA ARG A 55 -10.80 15.97 1.84
C ARG A 55 -12.09 16.73 1.51
N ALA A 56 -12.58 16.64 0.27
CA ALA A 56 -13.85 17.25 -0.12
C ALA A 56 -15.03 16.64 0.65
N TYR A 57 -15.02 15.32 0.87
CA TYR A 57 -15.99 14.62 1.69
C TYR A 57 -15.93 15.06 3.16
N ALA A 58 -14.74 15.04 3.77
CA ALA A 58 -14.54 15.46 5.15
C ALA A 58 -14.94 16.93 5.37
N ALA A 59 -14.63 17.81 4.42
CA ALA A 59 -15.02 19.21 4.47
C ALA A 59 -16.55 19.40 4.40
N THR A 60 -17.28 18.55 3.67
CA THR A 60 -18.73 18.67 3.50
C THR A 60 -19.53 17.90 4.56
N ALA A 61 -18.95 16.87 5.16
CA ALA A 61 -19.59 16.04 6.18
C ALA A 61 -19.36 16.52 7.62
N ALA A 62 -18.28 17.27 7.89
CA ALA A 62 -17.98 17.75 9.24
C ALA A 62 -18.90 18.92 9.66
N LEU A 63 -19.32 18.92 10.92
CA LEU A 63 -19.98 20.08 11.52
C LEU A 63 -19.02 21.29 11.54
N PRO A 64 -19.53 22.53 11.41
CA PRO A 64 -18.70 23.75 11.40
C PRO A 64 -17.73 23.84 12.59
N LYS A 65 -18.14 23.32 13.75
CA LYS A 65 -17.37 23.30 15.00
C LYS A 65 -16.21 22.29 15.01
N ASP A 66 -16.33 21.18 14.28
CA ASP A 66 -15.38 20.06 14.32
C ASP A 66 -14.57 19.88 13.03
N ARG A 67 -14.82 20.71 12.01
CA ARG A 67 -14.16 20.67 10.69
C ARG A 67 -12.63 20.72 10.79
N ALA A 68 -12.10 21.59 11.66
CA ALA A 68 -10.66 21.71 11.87
C ALA A 68 -10.04 20.40 12.42
N LYS A 69 -10.70 19.78 13.41
CA LYS A 69 -10.23 18.51 13.99
C LYS A 69 -10.25 17.38 12.97
N ALA A 70 -11.32 17.29 12.16
CA ALA A 70 -11.45 16.27 11.12
C ALA A 70 -10.38 16.39 10.02
N VAL A 71 -10.06 17.62 9.60
CA VAL A 71 -8.99 17.89 8.60
C VAL A 71 -7.61 17.57 9.16
N VAL A 72 -7.33 17.94 10.41
CA VAL A 72 -6.06 17.63 11.07
C VAL A 72 -5.87 16.12 11.21
N LEU A 73 -6.90 15.40 11.68
CA LEU A 73 -6.86 13.95 11.81
C LEU A 73 -6.62 13.26 10.46
N SER A 74 -7.33 13.69 9.41
CA SER A 74 -7.18 13.13 8.06
C SER A 74 -5.76 13.34 7.50
N SER A 75 -5.15 14.49 7.81
CA SER A 75 -3.79 14.82 7.33
C SER A 75 -2.71 14.11 8.15
N ALA A 76 -2.95 13.87 9.44
CA ALA A 76 -2.03 13.14 10.33
C ALA A 76 -1.96 11.65 10.02
N SER A 77 -3.02 11.05 9.47
CA SER A 77 -3.07 9.62 9.13
C SER A 77 -2.02 9.19 8.12
N TRP A 78 -1.73 9.99 7.09
CA TRP A 78 -0.77 9.64 6.04
C TRP A 78 0.68 9.47 6.56
N PRO A 79 1.29 10.46 7.24
CA PRO A 79 2.64 10.31 7.78
C PRO A 79 2.71 9.24 8.88
N PHE A 80 1.63 9.05 9.64
CA PHE A 80 1.54 7.99 10.64
C PHE A 80 1.64 6.60 9.99
N GLY A 81 0.87 6.36 8.93
CA GLY A 81 0.94 5.13 8.15
C GLY A 81 2.32 4.92 7.50
N MET A 82 2.91 5.99 6.96
CA MET A 82 4.25 5.93 6.35
C MET A 82 5.34 5.55 7.36
N THR A 83 5.20 5.98 8.61
CA THR A 83 6.16 5.67 9.69
C THR A 83 6.03 4.22 10.14
N ILE A 84 4.80 3.71 10.26
CA ILE A 84 4.53 2.33 10.73
C ILE A 84 4.76 1.29 9.63
N GLY A 85 4.50 1.63 8.37
CA GLY A 85 4.65 0.74 7.21
C GLY A 85 5.96 -0.07 7.17
N PRO A 86 7.14 0.56 7.23
CA PRO A 86 8.42 -0.16 7.18
C PRO A 86 8.72 -0.97 8.45
N ALA A 87 8.01 -0.73 9.56
CA ALA A 87 8.19 -1.53 10.78
C ALA A 87 7.74 -2.98 10.58
N ILE A 88 6.77 -3.24 9.70
CA ILE A 88 6.27 -4.59 9.42
C ILE A 88 7.40 -5.48 8.87
N PRO A 89 8.07 -5.16 7.74
CA PRO A 89 9.24 -5.92 7.29
C PRO A 89 10.34 -6.07 8.35
N VAL A 90 10.59 -5.03 9.16
CA VAL A 90 11.63 -5.04 10.19
C VAL A 90 11.33 -6.02 11.33
N ILE A 91 10.07 -6.14 11.75
CA ILE A 91 9.65 -7.12 12.78
C ILE A 91 9.83 -8.56 12.29
N PHE A 92 9.70 -8.79 10.98
CA PHE A 92 9.95 -10.09 10.37
C PHE A 92 11.44 -10.34 10.05
N ALA A 93 12.33 -9.38 10.27
CA ALA A 93 13.77 -9.51 10.00
C ALA A 93 14.54 -10.56 10.84
N PRO A 94 14.19 -10.86 12.11
CA PRO A 94 14.86 -11.89 12.89
C PRO A 94 14.30 -13.32 12.66
N LEU A 95 13.29 -13.50 11.82
CA LEU A 95 12.87 -14.82 11.33
C LEU A 95 13.91 -15.30 10.31
N GLY A 96 14.92 -16.00 10.82
CA GLY A 96 16.19 -16.27 10.15
C GLY A 96 16.16 -17.01 8.80
N TYR A 97 17.33 -16.97 8.17
CA TYR A 97 17.70 -17.85 7.07
C TYR A 97 18.03 -19.26 7.62
N PRO A 98 17.55 -20.36 7.01
CA PRO A 98 16.64 -20.45 5.87
C PRO A 98 15.17 -20.40 6.33
N GLY A 99 14.39 -19.48 5.76
CA GLY A 99 12.99 -19.29 6.11
C GLY A 99 12.13 -20.54 5.88
N TRP A 100 11.04 -20.67 6.64
CA TRP A 100 10.10 -21.78 6.57
C TRP A 100 9.45 -21.85 5.18
N LYS A 101 9.66 -22.97 4.48
CA LYS A 101 9.01 -23.30 3.20
C LYS A 101 7.54 -23.67 3.41
N ILE A 102 6.68 -22.68 3.64
CA ILE A 102 5.22 -22.91 3.59
C ILE A 102 4.78 -22.55 2.17
N PHE A 103 4.59 -23.58 1.34
CA PHE A 103 4.16 -23.51 -0.06
C PHE A 103 5.16 -22.93 -1.07
N GLY A 104 6.26 -23.66 -1.33
CA GLY A 104 6.93 -23.91 -2.63
C GLY A 104 7.30 -22.78 -3.62
N LYS A 105 6.72 -21.57 -3.53
CA LYS A 105 6.87 -20.43 -4.45
C LYS A 105 6.74 -19.06 -3.77
N PHE A 106 6.25 -18.96 -2.53
CA PHE A 106 6.29 -17.70 -1.76
C PHE A 106 7.67 -17.50 -1.13
N ASN A 107 8.52 -16.72 -1.79
CA ASN A 107 9.80 -16.32 -1.24
C ASN A 107 9.61 -15.04 -0.42
N PHE A 108 9.40 -15.17 0.90
CA PHE A 108 9.70 -14.07 1.83
C PHE A 108 11.23 -13.94 1.95
N ASP A 109 11.90 -13.65 0.83
CA ASP A 109 13.32 -13.37 0.82
C ASP A 109 13.50 -11.87 1.07
N MET A 110 13.83 -11.55 2.32
CA MET A 110 13.88 -10.17 2.76
C MET A 110 15.16 -9.50 2.22
N VAL A 111 14.98 -8.35 1.56
CA VAL A 111 16.03 -7.55 0.90
C VAL A 111 17.26 -7.30 1.79
N PHE A 112 17.09 -7.26 3.12
CA PHE A 112 18.17 -7.09 4.08
C PHE A 112 19.17 -8.26 4.14
N THR A 113 18.71 -9.51 3.99
CA THR A 113 19.62 -10.68 4.07
C THR A 113 20.42 -10.85 2.79
N LYS A 114 19.82 -10.54 1.63
CA LYS A 114 20.53 -10.49 0.34
C LYS A 114 21.70 -9.51 0.33
N LEU A 115 21.58 -8.35 0.98
CA LEU A 115 22.64 -7.35 1.06
C LEU A 115 23.82 -7.78 1.94
N LYS A 116 23.57 -8.59 2.98
CA LYS A 116 24.64 -9.14 3.82
C LYS A 116 25.41 -10.25 3.08
N TYR A 117 24.73 -11.06 2.27
CA TYR A 117 25.33 -12.16 1.52
C TYR A 117 26.07 -11.72 0.24
N LYS A 118 25.58 -10.68 -0.45
CA LYS A 118 26.22 -10.13 -1.66
C LYS A 118 27.47 -9.27 -1.37
N LYS A 119 27.73 -8.95 -0.10
CA LYS A 119 28.96 -8.27 0.36
C LYS A 119 30.01 -9.22 0.95
N ALA A 120 29.71 -10.53 1.02
CA ALA A 120 30.59 -11.55 1.58
C ALA A 120 31.31 -12.40 0.51
N PHE A 121 31.15 -12.05 -0.78
CA PHE A 121 31.88 -12.60 -1.92
C PHE A 121 32.41 -11.47 -2.79
#